data_AF-A0A6B1E794-F1
#
_entry.id   AF-A0A6B1E794-F1
#
_cell.length_a   1.000
_cell.length_b   1.000
_cell.length_c   1.000
_cell.angle_alpha   90.00
_cell.angle_beta   90.00
_cell.angle_gamma   90.00
#
_symmetry.space_group_name_H-M   'P 1'
#
loop_
_entity.id
_entity.type
_entity.pdbx_description
1 polymer ?
#
loop_
_entity_poly.entity_id
_entity_poly.type
_entity_poly.pdbx_seq_one_letter_code
_entity_poly.pdbx_strand_id
1 'polypeptide(L)'
;MAKRQPGSRNVFNISKPLAYRCQIYHYHRRLSRLYLAVYQGRRSEPAFYLLFTDVAYLDAPMSWQGADFAIAEQADCITLMRETGLVGEAIERFPDAYATITDSARLYLARSPHCQARIIAGSAAILPKIPRDLG
;
A
#
# COMPACT_ATOMS: atom_id res chain seq x y z
N MET A 1 4.85 5.23 15.83
CA MET A 1 5.17 4.59 14.53
C MET A 1 5.86 5.65 13.67
N ALA A 2 7.09 5.42 13.19
CA ALA A 2 7.83 6.44 12.44
C ALA A 2 7.13 6.76 11.11
N LYS A 3 6.83 8.03 10.84
CA LYS A 3 6.31 8.49 9.54
C LYS A 3 7.40 8.27 8.49
N ARG A 4 7.25 7.30 7.59
CA ARG A 4 8.16 7.14 6.44
C ARG A 4 7.87 8.24 5.41
N GLN A 5 8.92 8.80 4.84
CA GLN A 5 8.86 9.96 3.96
C GLN A 5 8.46 9.55 2.52
N PRO A 6 7.84 10.46 1.74
CA PRO A 6 7.71 10.32 0.30
C PRO A 6 9.05 9.94 -0.37
N GLY A 7 9.00 9.17 -1.46
CA GLY A 7 10.19 8.69 -2.16
C GLY A 7 10.94 7.54 -1.47
N SER A 8 10.52 7.12 -0.27
CA SER A 8 11.15 6.02 0.46
C SER A 8 11.01 4.70 -0.30
N ARG A 9 12.13 3.97 -0.46
CA ARG A 9 12.17 2.62 -1.01
C ARG A 9 12.20 1.56 0.08
N ASN A 10 11.78 0.33 -0.26
CA ASN A 10 11.72 -0.81 0.65
C ASN A 10 11.13 -0.44 2.02
N VAL A 11 9.90 0.06 2.02
CA VAL A 11 9.24 0.66 3.20
C VAL A 11 8.90 -0.34 4.30
N PHE A 12 9.22 -1.61 4.10
CA PHE A 12 9.08 -2.68 5.08
C PHE A 12 10.43 -3.26 5.50
N ASN A 13 11.55 -2.75 4.96
CA ASN A 13 12.90 -3.24 5.21
C ASN A 13 13.05 -4.75 4.97
N ILE A 14 12.39 -5.27 3.93
CA ILE A 14 12.39 -6.69 3.60
C ILE A 14 13.71 -7.02 2.89
N SER A 15 14.44 -8.02 3.37
CA SER A 15 15.62 -8.54 2.69
C SER A 15 15.22 -9.38 1.49
N LYS A 16 15.83 -9.13 0.32
CA LYS A 16 15.54 -9.84 -0.95
C LYS A 16 14.03 -9.83 -1.29
N PRO A 17 13.40 -8.64 -1.42
CA PRO A 17 11.95 -8.53 -1.55
C PRO A 17 11.37 -9.25 -2.78
N LEU A 18 12.18 -9.43 -3.84
CA LEU A 18 11.80 -10.18 -5.05
C LEU A 18 11.67 -11.69 -4.83
N ALA A 19 12.17 -12.25 -3.72
CA ALA A 19 12.01 -13.67 -3.38
C ALA A 19 10.63 -14.00 -2.77
N TYR A 20 9.80 -12.97 -2.56
CA TYR A 20 8.47 -13.10 -1.98
C TYR A 20 7.38 -12.98 -3.03
N ARG A 21 6.20 -13.51 -2.71
CA ARG A 21 4.95 -13.30 -3.43
C ARG A 21 3.94 -12.67 -2.48
N CYS A 22 3.26 -11.64 -2.94
CA CYS A 22 2.15 -11.02 -2.22
C CYS A 22 0.82 -11.53 -2.78
N GLN A 23 -0.16 -11.69 -1.90
CA GLN A 23 -1.52 -12.06 -2.25
C GLN A 23 -2.50 -11.23 -1.42
N ILE A 24 -3.58 -10.74 -2.05
CA ILE A 24 -4.69 -10.13 -1.33
C ILE A 24 -5.34 -11.21 -0.46
N TYR A 25 -5.23 -11.05 0.85
CA TYR A 25 -5.77 -12.00 1.82
C TYR A 25 -7.19 -11.60 2.26
N HIS A 26 -7.35 -10.34 2.67
CA HIS A 26 -8.64 -9.84 3.15
C HIS A 26 -8.76 -8.33 2.98
N TYR A 27 -9.95 -7.84 2.66
CA TYR A 27 -10.25 -6.41 2.65
C TYR A 27 -11.48 -6.09 3.51
N HIS A 28 -11.25 -5.46 4.67
CA HIS A 28 -12.30 -5.09 5.61
C HIS A 28 -12.87 -3.71 5.25
N ARG A 29 -13.88 -3.68 4.38
CA ARG A 29 -14.45 -2.46 3.79
C ARG A 29 -14.87 -1.38 4.79
N ARG A 30 -15.49 -1.75 5.92
CA ARG A 30 -15.97 -0.79 6.92
C ARG A 30 -14.85 -0.04 7.66
N LEU A 31 -13.65 -0.60 7.68
CA LEU A 31 -12.48 -0.03 8.36
C LEU A 31 -11.42 0.42 7.35
N SER A 32 -11.68 0.27 6.05
CA SER A 32 -10.73 0.52 4.97
C SER A 32 -9.37 -0.15 5.24
N ARG A 33 -9.38 -1.42 5.68
CA ARG A 33 -8.16 -2.19 5.99
C ARG A 33 -7.91 -3.27 4.95
N LEU A 34 -6.73 -3.26 4.36
CA LEU A 34 -6.26 -4.29 3.44
C LEU A 34 -5.17 -5.13 4.11
N TYR A 35 -5.38 -6.44 4.10
CA TYR A 35 -4.42 -7.43 4.56
C TYR A 35 -3.86 -8.15 3.34
N LEU A 36 -2.54 -8.12 3.20
CA LEU A 36 -1.82 -8.93 2.22
C LEU A 36 -1.10 -10.06 2.95
N ALA A 37 -1.22 -11.28 2.44
CA ALA A 37 -0.37 -12.39 2.83
C ALA A 37 0.92 -12.36 2.01
N VAL A 38 2.07 -12.53 2.66
CA VAL A 38 3.38 -12.52 2.01
C VAL A 38 4.04 -13.88 2.18
N TYR A 39 4.25 -14.58 1.06
CA TYR A 39 4.82 -15.92 1.00
C TYR A 39 6.28 -15.85 0.56
N GLN A 40 7.14 -16.68 1.14
CA GLN A 40 8.54 -16.79 0.72
C GLN A 40 8.72 -18.02 -0.19
N GLY A 41 9.20 -17.82 -1.42
CA GLY A 41 9.40 -18.89 -2.38
C GLY A 41 8.10 -19.66 -2.69
N ARG A 42 8.12 -20.99 -2.51
CA ARG A 42 7.00 -21.90 -2.80
C ARG A 42 6.24 -22.37 -1.55
N ARG A 43 6.44 -21.72 -0.41
CA ARG A 43 5.77 -22.10 0.84
C ARG A 43 4.25 -21.90 0.72
N SER A 44 3.49 -22.81 1.32
CA SER A 44 2.02 -22.76 1.42
C SER A 44 1.54 -21.84 2.54
N GLU A 45 2.41 -21.55 3.52
CA GLU A 45 2.11 -20.66 4.63
C GLU A 45 2.75 -19.27 4.44
N PRO A 46 2.06 -18.18 4.81
CA PRO A 46 2.64 -16.84 4.79
C PRO A 46 3.82 -16.72 5.77
N ALA A 47 4.90 -16.08 5.33
CA ALA A 47 6.01 -15.71 6.20
C ALA A 47 5.61 -14.57 7.15
N PHE A 48 4.79 -13.63 6.66
CA PHE A 48 4.20 -12.52 7.41
C PHE A 48 3.05 -11.92 6.60
N TYR A 49 2.43 -10.88 7.16
CA TYR A 49 1.36 -10.12 6.53
C TYR A 49 1.73 -8.64 6.45
N LEU A 50 1.15 -7.94 5.48
CA LEU A 50 1.17 -6.48 5.42
C LEU A 50 -0.24 -5.96 5.67
N LEU A 51 -0.36 -5.02 6.59
CA LEU A 51 -1.59 -4.28 6.84
C LEU A 51 -1.46 -2.90 6.23
N PHE A 52 -2.42 -2.51 5.41
CA PHE A 52 -2.66 -1.13 5.00
C PHE A 52 -3.95 -0.63 5.65
N THR A 53 -3.90 0.56 6.23
CA THR A 53 -5.03 1.20 6.93
C THR A 53 -5.44 2.48 6.21
N ASP A 54 -6.72 2.82 6.27
CA ASP A 54 -7.30 3.96 5.57
C ASP A 54 -7.09 3.87 4.06
N VAL A 55 -7.32 2.67 3.51
CA VAL A 55 -7.18 2.38 2.07
C VAL A 55 -8.28 3.10 1.30
N ALA A 56 -7.88 4.03 0.44
CA ALA A 56 -8.77 4.79 -0.44
C ALA A 56 -8.79 4.23 -1.87
N TYR A 57 -7.69 3.60 -2.30
CA TYR A 57 -7.56 3.04 -3.65
C TYR A 57 -6.69 1.78 -3.63
N LEU A 58 -7.07 0.81 -4.45
CA LEU A 58 -6.31 -0.40 -4.70
C LEU A 58 -6.43 -0.77 -6.17
N ASP A 59 -5.29 -0.83 -6.85
CA ASP A 59 -5.15 -1.42 -8.17
C ASP A 59 -3.96 -2.37 -8.16
N ALA A 60 -4.28 -3.66 -8.11
CA ALA A 60 -3.32 -4.75 -8.08
C ALA A 60 -4.00 -6.04 -8.54
N PRO A 61 -3.27 -6.99 -9.13
CA PRO A 61 -3.77 -8.35 -9.29
C PRO A 61 -4.01 -8.99 -7.92
N MET A 62 -4.83 -10.06 -7.88
CA MET A 62 -5.05 -10.82 -6.63
C MET A 62 -3.76 -11.38 -6.03
N SER A 63 -2.75 -11.64 -6.87
CA SER A 63 -1.42 -12.12 -6.47
C SER A 63 -0.35 -11.56 -7.39
N TRP A 64 0.83 -11.25 -6.87
CA TRP A 64 1.99 -10.80 -7.63
C TRP A 64 3.33 -11.17 -7.00
N GLN A 65 4.39 -11.18 -7.82
CA GLN A 65 5.75 -11.40 -7.35
C GLN A 65 6.34 -10.10 -6.78
N GLY A 66 7.06 -10.20 -5.67
CA GLY A 66 7.79 -9.11 -5.05
C GLY A 66 7.01 -8.41 -3.93
N ALA A 67 7.70 -8.17 -2.82
CA ALA A 67 7.23 -7.36 -1.70
C ALA A 67 8.05 -6.05 -1.54
N ASP A 68 8.63 -5.55 -2.64
CA ASP A 68 9.43 -4.31 -2.63
C ASP A 68 8.52 -3.10 -2.78
N PHE A 69 7.94 -2.68 -1.65
CA PHE A 69 7.08 -1.51 -1.63
C PHE A 69 7.92 -0.24 -1.47
N ALA A 70 7.63 0.75 -2.31
CA ALA A 70 8.08 2.12 -2.17
C ALA A 70 6.88 3.04 -1.85
N ILE A 71 7.14 4.19 -1.24
CA ILE A 71 6.19 5.31 -1.20
C ILE A 71 6.56 6.24 -2.37
N ALA A 72 5.60 6.52 -3.25
CA ALA A 72 5.79 7.44 -4.36
C ALA A 72 5.96 8.90 -3.86
N GLU A 73 6.27 9.80 -4.79
CA GLU A 73 6.27 11.22 -4.46
C GLU A 73 4.84 11.71 -4.19
N GLN A 74 4.71 12.81 -3.42
CA GLN A 74 3.39 13.36 -3.11
C GLN A 74 2.62 13.77 -4.38
N ALA A 75 3.32 14.33 -5.36
CA ALA A 75 2.73 14.71 -6.64
C ALA A 75 2.13 13.52 -7.40
N ASP A 76 2.78 12.35 -7.37
CA ASP A 76 2.27 11.12 -7.98
C ASP A 76 1.01 10.62 -7.26
N CYS A 77 0.98 10.73 -5.93
CA CYS A 77 -0.16 10.38 -5.11
C CYS A 77 -1.40 11.23 -5.46
N ILE A 78 -1.22 12.56 -5.53
CA ILE A 78 -2.31 13.49 -5.87
C ILE A 78 -2.77 13.29 -7.32
N THR A 79 -1.84 13.10 -8.26
CA THR A 79 -2.17 12.81 -9.66
C THR A 79 -3.09 11.59 -9.74
N LEU A 80 -2.72 10.48 -9.08
CA LEU A 80 -3.54 9.28 -9.07
C LEU A 80 -4.90 9.50 -8.36
N MET A 81 -4.95 10.26 -7.27
CA MET A 81 -6.22 10.59 -6.61
C MET A 81 -7.16 11.38 -7.53
N ARG A 82 -6.63 12.26 -8.38
CA ARG A 82 -7.43 13.01 -9.36
C ARG A 82 -7.93 12.11 -10.48
N GLU A 83 -7.04 11.31 -11.06
CA GLU A 83 -7.38 10.36 -12.15
C GLU A 83 -8.48 9.37 -11.73
N THR A 84 -8.48 8.99 -10.44
CA THR A 84 -9.44 8.04 -9.88
C THR A 84 -10.70 8.71 -9.32
N GLY A 85 -10.77 10.04 -9.34
CA GLY A 85 -11.90 10.81 -8.80
C GLY A 85 -11.99 10.84 -7.27
N LEU A 86 -10.94 10.41 -6.56
CA LEU A 86 -10.86 10.52 -5.10
C LEU A 86 -10.77 11.98 -4.63
N VAL A 87 -10.18 12.85 -5.44
CA VAL A 87 -10.15 14.30 -5.21
C VAL A 87 -10.51 15.04 -6.50
N GLY A 88 -11.25 16.14 -6.37
CA GLY A 88 -11.56 17.00 -7.50
C GLY A 88 -10.40 17.93 -7.87
N GLU A 89 -10.42 18.47 -9.09
CA GLU A 89 -9.40 19.41 -9.59
C GLU A 89 -9.29 20.68 -8.75
N ALA A 90 -10.37 21.05 -8.06
CA ALA A 90 -10.41 22.23 -7.20
C ALA A 90 -9.41 22.15 -6.03
N ILE A 91 -8.88 20.97 -5.67
CA ILE A 91 -7.95 20.80 -4.56
C ILE A 91 -6.68 21.66 -4.70
N GLU A 92 -6.24 21.92 -5.94
CA GLU A 92 -5.08 22.78 -6.23
C GLU A 92 -5.30 24.24 -5.82
N ARG A 93 -6.56 24.67 -5.72
CA ARG A 93 -6.94 26.03 -5.33
C ARG A 93 -7.01 26.22 -3.82
N PHE A 94 -6.87 25.14 -3.04
CA PHE A 94 -6.96 25.14 -1.58
C PHE A 94 -5.67 24.54 -0.98
N PRO A 95 -4.61 25.35 -0.78
CA PRO A 95 -3.32 24.88 -0.30
C PRO A 95 -3.39 24.08 1.01
N ASP A 96 -4.26 24.48 1.93
CA ASP A 96 -4.43 23.80 3.22
C ASP A 96 -5.07 22.41 3.07
N ALA A 97 -6.05 22.28 2.16
CA ALA A 97 -6.68 21.01 1.86
C ALA A 97 -5.70 20.07 1.14
N TYR A 98 -4.92 20.62 0.21
CA TYR A 98 -3.84 19.90 -0.47
C TYR A 98 -2.83 19.33 0.54
N ALA A 99 -2.32 20.16 1.45
CA ALA A 99 -1.36 19.75 2.48
C ALA A 99 -1.95 18.68 3.42
N THR A 100 -3.21 18.82 3.83
CA THR A 100 -3.87 17.85 4.70
C THR A 100 -3.99 16.47 4.04
N ILE A 101 -4.31 16.43 2.75
CA ILE A 101 -4.42 15.16 2.01
C ILE A 101 -3.05 14.53 1.81
N THR A 102 -2.04 15.30 1.42
CA THR A 102 -0.68 14.78 1.20
C THR A 102 0.01 14.33 2.48
N ASP A 103 -0.39 14.85 3.64
CA ASP A 103 0.09 14.40 4.96
C ASP A 103 -0.58 13.12 5.45
N SER A 104 -1.83 12.91 5.08
CA SER A 104 -2.67 11.82 5.59
C SER A 104 -2.69 10.59 4.70
N ALA A 105 -2.38 10.72 3.40
CA ALA A 105 -2.44 9.62 2.44
C ALA A 105 -1.13 9.43 1.67
N ARG A 106 -0.76 8.17 1.43
CA ARG A 106 0.46 7.79 0.72
C ARG A 106 0.14 6.82 -0.40
N LEU A 107 0.81 6.99 -1.53
CA LEU A 107 0.79 6.04 -2.63
C LEU A 107 1.92 5.02 -2.45
N TYR A 108 1.55 3.80 -2.11
CA TYR A 108 2.44 2.64 -2.04
C TYR A 108 2.49 1.95 -3.40
N LEU A 109 3.71 1.72 -3.89
CA LEU A 109 3.98 1.07 -5.16
C LEU A 109 4.79 -0.19 -4.92
N ALA A 110 4.30 -1.35 -5.39
CA ALA A 110 5.14 -2.54 -5.55
C ALA A 110 5.31 -2.84 -7.03
N ARG A 111 6.57 -2.91 -7.48
CA ARG A 111 6.90 -3.22 -8.88
C ARG A 111 7.33 -4.67 -9.00
N SER A 112 6.75 -5.36 -9.97
CA SER A 112 7.24 -6.63 -10.48
C SER A 112 7.49 -6.52 -11.99
N PRO A 113 8.23 -7.45 -12.61
CA PRO A 113 8.47 -7.43 -14.06
C PRO A 113 7.19 -7.43 -14.92
N HIS A 114 6.06 -7.90 -14.37
CA HIS A 114 4.82 -8.13 -15.15
C HIS A 114 3.61 -7.36 -14.62
N CYS A 115 3.71 -6.72 -13.46
CA CYS A 115 2.62 -5.95 -12.89
C CYS A 115 3.13 -4.92 -11.88
N GLN A 116 2.32 -3.88 -11.67
CA GLN A 116 2.52 -2.89 -10.64
C GLN A 116 1.31 -2.89 -9.71
N ALA A 117 1.53 -3.05 -8.41
CA ALA A 117 0.50 -2.81 -7.41
C ALA A 117 0.56 -1.33 -6.98
N ARG A 118 -0.59 -0.66 -6.99
CA ARG A 118 -0.76 0.74 -6.58
C ARG A 118 -1.80 0.78 -5.47
N ILE A 119 -1.42 1.29 -4.31
CA ILE A 119 -2.30 1.34 -3.12
C ILE A 119 -2.22 2.75 -2.54
N ILE A 120 -3.36 3.44 -2.42
CA ILE A 120 -3.44 4.67 -1.64
C ILE A 120 -3.95 4.30 -0.25
N ALA A 121 -3.14 4.55 0.77
CA ALA A 121 -3.47 4.25 2.16
C ALA A 121 -2.87 5.28 3.11
N GLY A 122 -3.49 5.44 4.29
CA GLY A 122 -2.99 6.36 5.31
C GLY A 122 -1.77 5.83 6.06
N SER A 123 -1.66 4.51 6.22
CA SER A 123 -0.46 3.88 6.77
C SER A 123 -0.31 2.43 6.35
N ALA A 124 0.90 1.87 6.57
CA ALA A 124 1.17 0.46 6.36
C ALA A 124 2.13 -0.10 7.42
N ALA A 125 1.96 -1.38 7.77
CA ALA A 125 2.78 -2.07 8.76
C ALA A 125 2.94 -3.57 8.44
N ILE A 126 4.06 -4.17 8.89
CA ILE A 126 4.22 -5.63 8.91
C ILE A 126 3.49 -6.19 10.13
N LEU A 127 2.76 -7.28 9.94
CA LEU A 127 2.17 -8.08 10.99
C LEU A 127 2.74 -9.51 10.94
N PRO A 128 3.23 -10.07 12.06
CA PRO A 128 3.69 -11.46 12.10
C PRO A 128 2.53 -12.45 11.97
N LYS A 129 1.32 -12.06 12.40
CA LYS A 129 0.09 -12.85 12.35
C LYS A 129 -1.11 -11.95 12.11
N ILE A 130 -2.17 -12.51 11.55
CA ILE A 130 -3.47 -11.83 11.45
C ILE A 130 -4.24 -11.92 12.77
N PRO A 131 -5.12 -10.94 13.05
CA PRO A 131 -6.13 -11.04 14.09
C PRO A 131 -6.99 -12.32 13.94
N ARG A 132 -7.38 -12.93 15.07
CA ARG A 132 -8.09 -14.23 15.10
C ARG A 132 -9.48 -14.19 14.48
N ASP A 133 -10.09 -13.01 14.46
CA ASP A 133 -11.40 -12.71 13.88
C ASP A 133 -11.40 -12.66 12.34
N LEU A 134 -10.23 -12.78 11.70
CA LEU A 134 -10.05 -12.77 10.25
C LEU A 134 -9.58 -14.12 9.67
N GLY A 135 -9.38 -15.14 10.52
CA GLY A 135 -8.81 -16.45 10.16
C GLY A 135 -9.79 -17.59 10.23
#